data_AF-A0A0P7VQF5-F1
#
_entry.id   AF-A0A0P7VQF5-F1
#
_cell.length_a   1.000
_cell.length_b   1.000
_cell.length_c   1.000
_cell.angle_alpha   90.00
_cell.angle_beta   90.00
_cell.angle_gamma   90.00
#
_symmetry.space_group_name_H-M   'P 1'
#
loop_
_entity.id
_entity.type
_entity.pdbx_description
1 polymer ?
#
loop_
_entity_poly.entity_id
_entity_poly.type
_entity_poly.pdbx_seq_one_letter_code
_entity_poly.pdbx_strand_id
1 'polypeptide(L)'
;MALDRWIALAFIALCCVYGYAAFFTMDDSLPPILRRNPIWPSTFPKILSVLGIIVGLVVLFTPKPATGDDTPKDGVIDPSRLSDYNLIQAIALLVLMVVYALALRPLGFLGSTIGFIVLGGVILGERKLHILIPVAAIAAGSIWYLVQEVLGIFLRPWPGFLA
;
A
#
# COMPACT_ATOMS: atom_id res chain seq x y z
N MET A 1 -22.16 6.37 -18.16
CA MET A 1 -21.58 5.00 -18.16
C MET A 1 -20.67 4.86 -16.97
N ALA A 2 -20.73 3.72 -16.29
CA ALA A 2 -20.22 3.50 -14.94
C ALA A 2 -18.68 3.59 -14.85
N LEU A 3 -18.15 4.77 -14.55
CA LEU A 3 -16.73 5.00 -14.25
C LEU A 3 -16.22 3.99 -13.22
N ASP A 4 -17.04 3.67 -12.21
CA ASP A 4 -16.76 2.65 -11.20
C ASP A 4 -16.45 1.27 -11.80
N ARG A 5 -17.13 0.87 -12.89
CA ARG A 5 -16.87 -0.40 -13.57
C ARG A 5 -15.56 -0.37 -14.37
N TRP A 6 -15.22 0.77 -14.97
CA TRP A 6 -13.94 0.95 -15.65
C TRP A 6 -12.77 0.95 -14.66
N ILE A 7 -12.94 1.61 -13.50
CA ILE A 7 -11.96 1.57 -12.40
C ILE A 7 -11.82 0.14 -11.87
N ALA A 8 -12.93 -0.58 -11.66
CA ALA A 8 -12.91 -1.98 -11.21
C ALA A 8 -12.19 -2.89 -12.23
N LEU A 9 -12.44 -2.73 -13.53
CA LEU A 9 -11.74 -3.47 -14.59
C LEU A 9 -10.23 -3.18 -14.60
N ALA A 10 -9.84 -1.90 -14.49
CA ALA A 10 -8.43 -1.52 -14.41
C ALA A 10 -7.76 -2.10 -13.16
N PHE A 11 -8.45 -2.10 -12.02
CA PHE A 11 -7.97 -2.70 -10.78
C PHE A 11 -7.83 -4.22 -10.89
N ILE A 12 -8.81 -4.93 -11.45
CA ILE A 12 -8.72 -6.37 -11.71
C ILE A 12 -7.53 -6.66 -12.65
N ALA A 13 -7.38 -5.91 -13.73
CA ALA A 13 -6.27 -6.07 -14.66
C ALA A 13 -4.92 -5.89 -13.96
N LEU A 14 -4.78 -4.88 -13.10
CA LEU A 14 -3.59 -4.67 -12.27
C LEU A 14 -3.35 -5.88 -11.35
N CYS A 15 -4.37 -6.40 -10.67
CA CYS A 15 -4.25 -7.58 -9.81
C CYS A 15 -3.86 -8.84 -10.61
N CYS A 16 -4.34 -9.00 -11.84
CA CYS A 16 -3.95 -10.10 -12.73
C CYS A 16 -2.48 -9.99 -13.15
N VAL A 17 -2.02 -8.80 -13.56
CA VAL A 17 -0.60 -8.57 -13.93
C VAL A 17 0.31 -8.79 -12.72
N TYR A 18 -0.06 -8.22 -11.57
CA TYR A 18 0.67 -8.39 -10.32
C TYR A 18 0.68 -9.85 -9.85
N GLY A 19 -0.45 -10.55 -9.97
CA GLY A 19 -0.58 -11.97 -9.68
C GLY A 19 0.29 -12.82 -10.60
N TYR A 20 0.28 -12.56 -11.91
CA TYR A 20 1.14 -13.27 -12.86
C TYR A 20 2.61 -13.14 -12.48
N ALA A 21 3.06 -11.93 -12.12
CA ALA A 21 4.42 -11.73 -11.61
C ALA A 21 4.68 -12.54 -10.34
N ALA A 22 3.74 -12.57 -9.39
CA ALA A 22 3.87 -13.31 -8.13
C ALA A 22 3.90 -14.84 -8.30
N PHE A 23 3.07 -15.41 -9.19
CA PHE A 23 2.95 -16.86 -9.38
C PHE A 23 4.00 -17.44 -10.33
N PHE A 24 4.39 -16.72 -11.37
CA PHE A 24 5.28 -17.27 -12.40
C PHE A 24 6.69 -16.68 -12.31
N THR A 25 6.82 -15.35 -12.21
CA THR A 25 8.16 -14.74 -12.24
C THR A 25 8.92 -14.87 -10.92
N MET A 26 8.23 -14.71 -9.78
CA MET A 26 8.87 -14.79 -8.48
C MET A 26 9.20 -16.22 -8.09
N ASP A 27 8.30 -17.18 -8.27
CA ASP A 27 8.50 -18.58 -7.86
C ASP A 27 9.67 -19.25 -8.58
N ASP A 28 9.82 -18.99 -9.89
CA ASP A 28 10.89 -19.55 -10.71
C ASP A 28 12.26 -18.96 -10.32
N SER A 29 12.29 -17.70 -9.89
CA SER A 29 13.51 -17.01 -9.46
C SER A 29 13.99 -17.36 -8.03
N LEU A 30 13.19 -18.11 -7.25
CA LEU A 30 13.52 -18.41 -5.85
C LEU A 30 14.62 -19.49 -5.72
N PRO A 31 15.73 -19.20 -5.02
CA PRO A 31 16.73 -20.17 -4.64
C PRO A 31 16.14 -21.38 -3.90
N PRO A 32 16.69 -22.61 -4.08
CA PRO A 32 16.18 -23.83 -3.43
C PRO A 32 16.08 -23.76 -1.90
N ILE A 33 16.89 -22.93 -1.26
CA ILE A 33 16.90 -22.73 0.21
C ILE A 33 15.65 -21.98 0.67
N LEU A 34 15.17 -20.99 -0.09
CA LEU A 34 13.98 -20.20 0.26
C LEU A 34 12.67 -20.96 0.01
N ARG A 35 12.68 -21.96 -0.89
CA ARG A 35 11.53 -22.84 -1.16
C ARG A 35 11.22 -23.80 -0.01
N ARG A 36 12.18 -24.05 0.89
CA ARG A 36 12.01 -24.93 2.07
C ARG A 36 11.36 -24.22 3.26
N ASN A 37 11.16 -22.90 3.19
CA ASN A 37 10.48 -22.16 4.25
C ASN A 37 8.94 -22.33 4.15
N PRO A 38 8.21 -22.37 5.29
CA PRO A 38 6.76 -22.49 5.29
C PRO A 38 6.01 -21.35 4.57
N ILE A 39 6.61 -20.15 4.56
CA ILE A 39 6.06 -18.95 3.92
C ILE A 39 7.10 -18.43 2.94
N TRP A 40 6.71 -18.28 1.67
CA TRP A 40 7.59 -17.79 0.62
C TRP A 40 7.44 -16.28 0.47
N PRO A 41 8.44 -15.56 -0.05
CA PRO A 41 8.33 -14.14 -0.37
C PRO A 41 7.14 -13.83 -1.30
N SER A 42 6.77 -14.78 -2.17
CA SER A 42 5.64 -14.66 -3.09
C SER A 42 4.27 -14.94 -2.46
N THR A 43 4.19 -15.53 -1.26
CA THR A 43 2.91 -15.90 -0.62
C THR A 43 2.03 -14.69 -0.36
N PHE A 44 2.61 -13.59 0.14
CA PHE A 44 1.86 -12.33 0.37
C PHE A 44 1.34 -11.71 -0.94
N PRO A 45 2.19 -11.50 -1.98
CA PRO A 45 1.73 -11.05 -3.29
C PRO A 45 0.62 -11.92 -3.90
N LYS A 46 0.71 -13.25 -3.79
CA LYS A 46 -0.31 -14.18 -4.28
C LYS A 46 -1.66 -13.96 -3.59
N ILE A 47 -1.68 -13.92 -2.25
CA ILE A 47 -2.92 -13.69 -1.48
C ILE A 47 -3.54 -12.34 -1.85
N LEU A 48 -2.74 -11.27 -1.93
CA LEU A 48 -3.23 -9.95 -2.31
C LEU A 48 -3.82 -9.92 -3.73
N SER A 49 -3.19 -10.61 -4.69
CA SER A 49 -3.72 -10.69 -6.06
C SER A 49 -5.08 -11.40 -6.12
N VAL A 50 -5.23 -12.52 -5.42
CA VAL A 50 -6.48 -13.29 -5.38
C VAL A 50 -7.59 -12.51 -4.68
N LEU A 51 -7.32 -11.95 -3.50
CA LEU A 51 -8.29 -11.11 -2.79
C LEU A 51 -8.66 -9.87 -3.60
N GLY A 52 -7.70 -9.23 -4.25
CA GLY A 52 -7.93 -8.07 -5.11
C GLY A 52 -8.84 -8.39 -6.30
N ILE A 53 -8.64 -9.54 -6.95
CA ILE A 53 -9.54 -10.02 -8.01
C ILE A 53 -10.95 -10.26 -7.46
N ILE A 54 -11.09 -10.93 -6.31
CA ILE A 54 -12.40 -11.19 -5.70
C ILE A 54 -13.13 -9.87 -5.42
N VAL A 55 -12.47 -8.92 -4.74
CA VAL A 55 -13.05 -7.61 -4.43
C VAL A 55 -13.40 -6.85 -5.71
N GLY A 56 -12.52 -6.85 -6.71
CA GLY A 56 -12.77 -6.23 -8.00
C GLY A 56 -14.00 -6.80 -8.72
N LEU A 57 -14.17 -8.13 -8.69
CA LEU A 57 -15.34 -8.80 -9.26
C LEU A 57 -16.62 -8.43 -8.51
N VAL A 58 -16.58 -8.38 -7.17
CA VAL A 58 -17.73 -7.92 -6.36
C VAL A 58 -18.14 -6.51 -6.78
N VAL A 59 -17.20 -5.59 -6.93
CA VAL A 59 -17.48 -4.21 -7.38
C VAL A 59 -18.04 -4.19 -8.80
N LEU A 60 -17.50 -5.02 -9.70
CA LEU A 60 -17.94 -5.08 -11.09
C LEU A 60 -19.39 -5.58 -11.24
N PHE A 61 -19.76 -6.58 -10.43
CA PHE A 61 -21.08 -7.23 -10.48
C PHE A 61 -22.13 -6.60 -9.57
N THR A 62 -21.74 -5.77 -8.61
CA THR A 62 -22.70 -5.07 -7.73
C THR A 62 -23.59 -4.15 -8.59
N PRO A 63 -24.92 -4.37 -8.66
CA PRO A 63 -25.82 -3.51 -9.40
C PRO A 63 -25.86 -2.12 -8.77
N LYS A 64 -25.76 -1.06 -9.60
CA LYS A 64 -25.96 0.31 -9.13
C LYS A 64 -27.40 0.42 -8.61
N PRO A 65 -27.65 0.88 -7.37
CA PRO A 65 -29.01 1.18 -6.94
C PRO A 65 -29.59 2.23 -7.90
N ALA A 66 -30.78 1.93 -8.43
CA ALA A 66 -31.54 2.90 -9.22
C ALA A 66 -32.03 3.99 -8.26
N THR A 67 -31.62 5.22 -8.51
CA THR A 67 -32.05 6.42 -7.77
C THR A 67 -31.91 7.54 -8.82
N GLY A 68 -32.95 8.13 -9.40
CA GLY A 68 -34.29 8.34 -8.87
C GLY A 68 -34.19 9.32 -7.71
N ASP A 69 -34.21 10.62 -8.00
CA ASP A 69 -34.09 11.78 -7.09
C ASP A 69 -32.68 12.24 -6.66
N ASP A 70 -32.21 13.27 -7.36
CA ASP A 70 -31.79 14.60 -6.88
C ASP A 70 -31.42 14.76 -5.39
N THR A 71 -30.56 13.89 -4.87
CA THR A 71 -29.77 14.17 -3.68
C THR A 71 -28.34 13.67 -3.94
N PRO A 72 -27.31 14.54 -3.90
CA PRO A 72 -25.93 14.13 -4.14
C PRO A 72 -25.48 13.33 -2.91
N LYS A 73 -25.66 12.02 -2.98
CA LYS A 73 -25.12 11.05 -2.01
C LYS A 73 -23.62 10.87 -2.33
N ASP A 74 -22.80 10.93 -1.29
CA ASP A 74 -21.33 10.75 -1.22
C ASP A 74 -20.76 9.43 -1.80
N GLY A 75 -21.35 8.87 -2.85
CA GLY A 75 -20.96 7.59 -3.44
C GLY A 75 -21.01 7.56 -4.97
N VAL A 76 -21.30 8.68 -5.64
CA VAL A 76 -21.17 8.81 -7.10
C VAL A 76 -19.98 9.71 -7.38
N ILE A 77 -18.89 9.13 -7.90
CA ILE A 77 -17.69 9.88 -8.27
C ILE A 77 -18.06 10.78 -9.46
N ASP A 78 -18.23 12.07 -9.20
CA ASP A 78 -18.51 13.06 -10.25
C ASP A 78 -17.22 13.47 -10.97
N PRO A 79 -17.07 13.18 -12.28
CA PRO A 79 -15.84 13.47 -13.03
C PRO A 79 -15.51 14.97 -13.09
N SER A 80 -16.51 15.84 -12.99
CA SER A 80 -16.36 17.29 -13.02
C SER A 80 -15.85 17.90 -11.71
N ARG A 81 -15.82 17.11 -10.62
CA ARG A 81 -15.38 17.55 -9.28
C ARG A 81 -14.11 16.86 -8.80
N LEU A 82 -13.37 16.13 -9.65
CA LEU A 82 -12.09 15.50 -9.24
C LEU A 82 -11.09 16.50 -8.62
N SER A 83 -11.17 17.78 -9.02
CA SER A 83 -10.33 18.84 -8.46
C SER A 83 -10.81 19.39 -7.11
N ASP A 84 -12.07 19.18 -6.73
CA ASP A 84 -12.61 19.54 -5.41
C ASP A 84 -12.22 18.49 -4.34
N TYR A 85 -11.87 17.27 -4.77
CA TYR A 85 -11.28 16.29 -3.86
C TYR A 85 -9.84 16.69 -3.51
N ASN A 86 -9.34 16.21 -2.37
CA ASN A 86 -7.95 16.36 -1.93
C ASN A 86 -6.96 15.59 -2.84
N LEU A 87 -7.04 15.78 -4.16
CA LEU A 87 -6.28 15.10 -5.19
C LEU A 87 -4.78 15.38 -5.06
N ILE A 88 -4.42 16.63 -4.72
CA ILE A 88 -3.04 17.01 -4.44
C ILE A 88 -2.50 16.20 -3.26
N GLN A 89 -3.29 16.03 -2.21
CA GLN A 89 -2.91 15.24 -1.03
C GLN A 89 -2.76 13.76 -1.38
N ALA A 90 -3.69 13.20 -2.15
CA ALA A 90 -3.62 11.81 -2.60
C ALA A 90 -2.38 11.55 -3.48
N ILE A 91 -2.10 12.43 -4.45
CA ILE A 91 -0.90 12.35 -5.29
C ILE A 91 0.37 12.50 -4.44
N ALA A 92 0.39 13.45 -3.50
CA ALA A 92 1.51 13.65 -2.61
C ALA A 92 1.79 12.41 -1.74
N LEU A 93 0.75 11.72 -1.26
CA LEU A 93 0.88 10.46 -0.55
C LEU A 93 1.42 9.34 -1.44
N LEU A 94 0.93 9.22 -2.68
CA LEU A 94 1.45 8.24 -3.64
C LEU A 94 2.94 8.46 -3.94
N VAL A 95 3.34 9.71 -4.16
CA VAL A 95 4.75 10.07 -4.33
C VAL A 95 5.55 9.74 -3.08
N LEU A 96 5.02 10.05 -1.89
CA LEU A 96 5.67 9.73 -0.62
C LEU A 96 5.86 8.22 -0.43
N MET A 97 4.93 7.38 -0.88
CA MET A 97 5.09 5.92 -0.85
C MET A 97 6.25 5.45 -1.74
N VAL A 98 6.41 6.04 -2.93
CA VAL A 98 7.55 5.74 -3.82
C VAL A 98 8.86 6.19 -3.18
N VAL A 99 8.90 7.40 -2.62
CA VAL A 99 10.07 7.92 -1.89
C VAL A 99 10.43 7.02 -0.72
N TYR A 100 9.47 6.57 0.07
CA TYR A 100 9.66 5.61 1.17
C TYR A 100 10.27 4.29 0.67
N ALA A 101 9.74 3.73 -0.42
CA ALA A 101 10.25 2.48 -0.99
C ALA A 101 11.71 2.62 -1.45
N LEU A 102 12.07 3.75 -2.07
CA LEU A 102 13.45 4.05 -2.47
C LEU A 102 14.36 4.33 -1.27
N ALA A 103 13.83 4.95 -0.22
CA ALA A 103 14.55 5.29 1.01
C ALA A 103 14.81 4.09 1.93
N LEU A 104 14.05 3.00 1.83
CA LEU A 104 14.23 1.79 2.65
C LEU A 104 15.66 1.23 2.60
N ARG A 105 16.28 1.21 1.41
CA ARG A 105 17.63 0.66 1.22
C ARG A 105 18.76 1.58 1.75
N PRO A 106 18.77 2.90 1.48
CA PRO A 106 19.81 3.81 1.97
C PRO A 106 19.62 4.23 3.44
N LEU A 107 18.40 4.53 3.90
CA LEU A 107 18.13 5.08 5.24
C LEU A 107 17.88 4.02 6.31
N GLY A 108 17.62 2.77 5.91
CA GLY A 108 17.20 1.72 6.84
C GLY A 108 15.71 1.82 7.20
N PHE A 109 15.19 0.79 7.83
CA PHE A 109 13.76 0.66 8.10
C PHE A 109 13.23 1.71 9.09
N LEU A 110 13.92 1.97 10.21
CA LEU A 110 13.44 2.93 11.20
C LEU A 110 13.36 4.34 10.63
N GLY A 111 14.46 4.82 10.02
CA GLY A 111 14.53 6.16 9.45
C GLY A 111 13.48 6.38 8.36
N SER A 112 13.35 5.41 7.44
CA SER A 112 12.37 5.50 6.35
C SER A 112 10.93 5.48 6.88
N THR A 113 10.62 4.60 7.84
CA THR A 113 9.25 4.42 8.36
C THR A 113 8.80 5.60 9.23
N ILE A 114 9.68 6.10 10.11
CA ILE A 114 9.39 7.30 10.91
C ILE A 114 9.17 8.49 9.99
N GLY A 115 10.05 8.69 9.00
CA GLY A 115 9.91 9.76 8.01
C GLY A 115 8.60 9.63 7.22
N PHE A 116 8.24 8.43 6.77
CA PHE A 116 6.99 8.17 6.06
C PHE A 116 5.75 8.49 6.90
N ILE A 117 5.69 8.04 8.16
CA ILE A 117 4.55 8.30 9.04
C ILE A 117 4.44 9.79 9.38
N VAL A 118 5.57 10.45 9.67
CA VAL A 118 5.58 11.88 10.02
C VAL A 118 5.21 12.75 8.81
N LEU A 119 5.86 12.55 7.66
CA LEU A 119 5.56 13.29 6.44
C LEU A 119 4.15 12.99 5.92
N GLY A 120 3.71 11.74 6.02
CA GLY A 120 2.36 11.32 5.66
C GLY A 120 1.32 12.03 6.52
N GLY A 121 1.52 12.05 7.85
CA GLY A 121 0.67 12.80 8.78
C GLY A 121 0.63 14.30 8.47
N VAL A 122 1.78 14.90 8.15
CA VAL A 122 1.86 16.34 7.77
C VAL A 122 1.12 16.62 6.46
N ILE A 123 1.27 15.76 5.45
CA ILE A 123 0.51 15.85 4.20
C ILE A 123 -0.99 15.72 4.48
N LEU A 124 -1.37 14.89 5.46
CA LEU A 124 -2.74 14.77 5.95
C LEU A 124 -3.26 15.97 6.74
N GLY A 125 -2.42 16.97 7.01
CA GLY A 125 -2.78 18.18 7.75
C GLY A 125 -2.61 18.06 9.27
N GLU A 126 -2.00 16.99 9.77
CA GLU A 126 -1.67 16.86 11.19
C GLU A 126 -0.63 17.92 11.59
N ARG A 127 -0.96 18.74 12.60
CA ARG A 127 -0.11 19.85 13.06
C ARG A 127 0.61 19.55 14.37
N LYS A 128 0.22 18.51 15.11
CA LYS A 128 0.81 18.16 16.42
C LYS A 128 2.03 17.27 16.26
N LEU A 129 3.08 17.81 15.65
CA LEU A 129 4.34 17.08 15.37
C LEU A 129 4.97 16.47 16.64
N HIS A 130 4.82 17.13 17.78
CA HIS A 130 5.31 16.68 19.08
C HIS A 130 4.63 15.39 19.57
N ILE A 131 3.43 15.06 19.09
CA ILE A 131 2.76 13.77 19.35
C ILE A 131 3.04 12.78 18.21
N LEU A 132 3.05 13.27 16.97
CA LEU A 132 3.25 12.44 15.79
C LEU A 132 4.63 11.77 15.77
N ILE A 133 5.69 12.49 16.10
CA ILE A 133 7.06 11.96 16.11
C ILE A 133 7.24 10.80 17.11
N PRO A 134 6.88 10.92 18.40
CA PRO A 134 7.04 9.81 19.33
C PRO A 134 6.14 8.62 18.97
N VAL A 135 4.91 8.86 18.49
CA VAL A 135 4.04 7.77 18.02
C VAL A 135 4.65 7.05 16.81
N ALA A 136 5.18 7.78 15.84
CA ALA A 136 5.87 7.23 14.69
C ALA A 136 7.11 6.42 15.08
N ALA A 137 7.89 6.92 16.05
CA ALA A 137 9.06 6.23 16.57
C ALA A 137 8.69 4.93 17.29
N ILE A 138 7.64 4.96 18.14
CA ILE A 138 7.14 3.76 18.84
C ILE A 138 6.60 2.74 17.84
N ALA A 139 5.82 3.18 16.85
CA ALA A 139 5.25 2.30 15.83
C ALA A 139 6.34 1.67 14.94
N ALA A 140 7.30 2.46 14.47
CA ALA A 140 8.41 1.93 13.69
C ALA A 140 9.30 0.99 14.52
N GLY A 141 9.59 1.36 15.77
CA GLY A 141 10.39 0.54 16.69
C GLY A 141 9.71 -0.78 17.05
N SER A 142 8.39 -0.78 17.29
CA SER A 142 7.65 -2.00 17.61
C SER A 142 7.59 -2.97 16.43
N ILE A 143 7.34 -2.48 15.21
CA ILE A 143 7.36 -3.31 14.00
C ILE A 143 8.76 -3.86 13.76
N TRP A 144 9.79 -3.01 13.90
CA TRP A 144 11.17 -3.44 13.75
C TRP A 144 11.52 -4.56 14.74
N TYR A 145 11.16 -4.39 16.01
CA TYR A 145 11.39 -5.40 17.05
C TYR A 145 10.67 -6.71 16.71
N LEU A 146 9.42 -6.64 16.25
CA LEU A 146 8.66 -7.83 15.86
C LEU A 146 9.30 -8.56 14.66
N VAL A 147 9.74 -7.83 13.64
CA VAL A 147 10.31 -8.45 12.43
C VAL A 147 11.71 -8.99 12.69
N GLN A 148 12.54 -8.24 13.39
CA GLN A 148 13.93 -8.62 13.61
C GLN A 148 14.09 -9.64 14.75
N GLU A 149 13.49 -9.38 15.90
CA GLU A 149 13.70 -10.21 17.11
C GLU A 149 12.73 -11.40 17.15
N VAL A 150 11.45 -11.19 16.83
CA VAL A 150 10.44 -12.26 16.91
C VAL A 150 10.43 -13.13 15.66
N LEU A 151 10.48 -12.49 14.48
CA LEU A 151 10.39 -13.21 13.20
C LEU A 151 11.76 -13.65 12.67
N GLY A 152 12.85 -13.13 13.23
CA GLY A 152 14.22 -13.48 12.83
C GLY A 152 14.56 -13.07 11.39
N ILE A 153 13.75 -12.20 10.76
CA ILE A 153 13.98 -11.74 9.40
C ILE A 153 14.88 -10.50 9.48
N PHE A 154 16.03 -10.58 8.82
CA PHE A 154 16.98 -9.49 8.82
C PHE A 154 16.41 -8.26 8.10
N LEU A 155 16.10 -7.22 8.89
CA LEU A 155 15.63 -5.94 8.41
C LEU A 155 16.62 -4.86 8.85
N ARG A 156 17.36 -4.27 7.90
CA ARG A 156 18.41 -3.30 8.22
C ARG A 156 17.83 -2.11 9.01
N PRO A 157 18.19 -1.93 10.30
CA PRO A 157 17.62 -0.86 11.11
C PRO A 157 18.21 0.49 10.73
N TRP A 158 19.52 0.48 10.48
CA TRP A 158 20.35 1.66 10.31
C TRP A 158 20.68 1.90 8.83
N PRO A 159 20.94 3.16 8.46
CA PRO A 159 21.35 3.51 7.12
C PRO A 159 22.61 2.77 6.70
N GLY A 160 22.71 2.48 5.39
CA GLY A 160 23.84 1.75 4.83
C GLY A 160 25.19 2.46 4.96
N PHE A 161 25.22 3.71 5.42
CA PHE A 161 26.46 4.47 5.68
C PHE A 161 26.97 4.36 7.14
N LEU A 162 26.17 3.79 8.06
CA LEU A 162 26.55 3.52 9.46
C LEU A 162 26.78 2.02 9.75
N ALA A 163 26.68 1.17 8.72
CA ALA A 163 26.74 -0.30 8.82
C ALA A 163 27.98 -0.85 8.12
#